data_AF-A0A7R9BTN8-F1
#
_entry.id   AF-A0A7R9BTN8-F1
#
_cell.length_a   1.000
_cell.length_b   1.000
_cell.length_c   1.000
_cell.angle_alpha   90.00
_cell.angle_beta   90.00
_cell.angle_gamma   90.00
#
_symmetry.space_group_name_H-M   'P 1'
#
loop_
_entity.id
_entity.type
_entity.pdbx_description
1 polymer ?
#
loop_
_entity_poly.entity_id
_entity_poly.type
_entity_poly.pdbx_seq_one_letter_code
_entity_poly.pdbx_strand_id
1 'polypeptide(L)'
;MPFVIFGYNAGVVSGKSFLSTSDQQNILTMNVNAICHFWASGSEVKTTCVCPYFVATGMFEGVRSNVLPILQPDYVTKEVIAAILTDQEMIVLPQIGNLLIFLKALLPVKAINTVEKFLGVHETMYAFKGRHESAQKTK
;
A
#
# COMPACT_ATOMS: atom_id res chain seq x y z
N MET A 1 24.94 15.31 -0.94
CA MET A 1 24.09 14.11 -1.11
C MET A 1 22.65 14.61 -1.01
N PRO A 2 21.81 14.50 -2.04
CA PRO A 2 20.40 14.87 -1.90
C PRO A 2 19.80 13.96 -0.81
N PHE A 3 19.04 14.55 0.11
CA PHE A 3 18.25 13.77 1.05
C PHE A 3 17.30 12.87 0.25
N VAL A 4 17.05 11.66 0.73
CA VAL A 4 16.11 10.73 0.09
C VAL A 4 14.94 10.53 1.03
N ILE A 5 13.75 10.96 0.62
CA ILE A 5 12.53 10.73 1.40
C ILE A 5 11.96 9.38 0.99
N PHE A 6 11.77 8.50 1.97
CA PHE A 6 11.14 7.21 1.82
C PHE A 6 9.63 7.34 1.93
N GLY A 7 8.93 7.21 0.81
CA GLY A 7 7.47 7.14 0.78
C GLY A 7 7.00 5.69 0.87
N TYR A 8 6.75 5.19 2.07
CA TYR A 8 5.93 3.99 2.25
C TYR A 8 4.46 4.40 2.20
N ASN A 9 3.67 3.79 1.32
CA ASN A 9 2.23 3.90 1.41
C ASN A 9 1.78 3.22 2.72
N ALA A 10 1.79 4.00 3.80
CA ALA A 10 1.54 3.53 5.16
C ALA A 10 0.08 3.14 5.39
N GLY A 11 -0.76 3.19 4.35
CA GLY A 11 -2.09 2.62 4.30
C GLY A 11 -2.89 2.94 5.55
N VAL A 12 -3.35 4.18 5.69
CA VAL A 12 -4.52 4.40 6.54
C VAL A 12 -5.67 3.75 5.80
N VAL A 13 -6.22 2.65 6.33
CA VAL A 13 -7.33 1.94 5.71
C VAL A 13 -8.41 1.74 6.77
N SER A 14 -9.61 2.21 6.47
CA SER A 14 -10.79 1.82 7.24
C SER A 14 -11.14 0.38 6.86
N GLY A 15 -11.18 -0.53 7.82
CA GLY A 15 -11.62 -1.92 7.60
C GLY A 15 -13.11 -2.07 7.28
N LYS A 16 -13.81 -0.97 6.97
CA LYS A 16 -15.23 -0.89 6.65
C LYS A 16 -15.41 -0.50 5.18
N SER A 17 -16.58 -0.78 4.60
CA SER A 17 -16.92 -0.29 3.27
C SER A 17 -16.77 1.23 3.19
N PHE A 18 -16.34 1.76 2.04
CA PHE A 18 -16.12 3.19 1.82
C PHE A 18 -17.33 4.04 2.22
N LEU A 19 -18.53 3.57 1.89
CA LEU A 19 -19.80 4.23 2.20
C LEU A 19 -20.23 4.12 3.67
N SER A 20 -19.56 3.30 4.46
CA SER A 20 -19.82 3.08 5.90
C SER A 20 -18.76 3.71 6.81
N THR A 21 -17.81 4.43 6.23
CA THR A 21 -16.70 5.12 6.91
C THR A 21 -17.00 6.61 7.00
N SER A 22 -16.50 7.32 8.02
CA SER A 22 -16.72 8.77 8.13
C SER A 22 -15.92 9.55 7.08
N ASP A 23 -16.43 10.70 6.65
CA ASP A 23 -15.77 11.54 5.64
C ASP A 23 -14.37 11.96 6.07
N GLN A 24 -14.16 12.25 7.37
CA GLN A 24 -12.85 12.59 7.91
C GLN A 24 -11.84 11.44 7.75
N GLN A 25 -12.28 10.19 7.96
CA GLN A 25 -11.43 9.01 7.78
C GLN A 25 -11.14 8.73 6.30
N ASN A 26 -12.13 8.96 5.42
CA ASN A 26 -11.95 8.84 3.97
C ASN A 26 -10.97 9.90 3.44
N ILE A 27 -11.08 11.16 3.89
CA ILE A 27 -10.17 12.26 3.51
C ILE A 27 -8.75 11.99 4.02
N LEU A 28 -8.59 11.57 5.27
CA LEU A 28 -7.28 11.24 5.83
C LEU A 28 -6.62 10.10 5.04
N THR A 29 -7.40 9.07 4.69
CA THR A 29 -6.97 7.95 3.86
C THR A 29 -6.48 8.42 2.49
N MET A 30 -7.23 9.29 1.81
CA MET A 30 -6.84 9.83 0.51
C MET A 30 -5.63 10.76 0.58
N ASN A 31 -5.53 11.58 1.64
CA ASN A 31 -4.40 12.50 1.84
C ASN A 31 -3.07 11.75 1.98
N VAL A 32 -3.07 10.66 2.76
CA VAL A 32 -1.86 9.88 3.04
C VAL A 32 -1.53 8.91 1.91
N ASN A 33 -2.54 8.31 1.25
CA ASN A 33 -2.32 7.25 0.27
C ASN A 33 -2.23 7.73 -1.19
N ALA A 34 -2.76 8.91 -1.54
CA ALA A 34 -2.80 9.41 -2.92
C ALA A 34 -2.14 10.79 -3.08
N ILE A 35 -2.37 11.71 -2.15
CA ILE A 35 -1.92 13.10 -2.27
C ILE A 35 -0.43 13.26 -1.93
N CYS A 36 0.16 12.40 -1.10
CA CYS A 36 1.60 12.45 -0.78
C CYS A 36 2.50 12.37 -2.03
N HIS A 37 2.08 11.65 -3.08
CA HIS A 37 2.80 11.56 -4.35
C HIS A 37 2.89 12.91 -5.08
N PHE A 38 1.90 13.78 -4.92
CA PHE A 38 1.89 15.11 -5.52
C PHE A 38 2.74 16.12 -4.75
N TRP A 39 2.84 16.00 -3.42
CA TRP A 39 3.70 16.89 -2.62
C TRP A 39 5.19 16.61 -2.85
N ALA A 40 5.55 15.37 -3.16
CA ALA A 40 6.93 14.99 -3.45
C ALA A 40 7.47 15.58 -4.77
N SER A 41 6.61 15.86 -5.77
CA SER A 41 7.04 16.26 -7.11
C SER A 41 7.48 17.74 -7.23
N GLY A 42 7.34 18.55 -6.18
CA GLY A 42 7.70 19.97 -6.17
C GLY A 42 8.94 20.32 -5.35
N SER A 43 9.66 19.34 -4.81
CA SER A 43 10.83 19.58 -3.96
C SER A 43 12.15 19.34 -4.69
N GLU A 44 13.22 20.04 -4.30
CA GLU A 44 14.59 19.81 -4.80
C GLU A 44 15.21 18.48 -4.26
N VAL A 45 14.40 17.70 -3.54
CA VAL A 45 14.79 16.47 -2.85
C VAL A 45 14.39 15.28 -3.71
N LYS A 46 15.35 14.40 -4.03
CA LYS A 46 15.06 13.16 -4.74
C LYS A 46 14.21 12.25 -3.85
N THR A 47 13.10 11.76 -4.39
CA THR A 47 12.15 10.92 -3.65
C THR A 47 11.98 9.59 -4.35
N THR A 48 12.00 8.50 -3.59
CA THR A 48 11.69 7.16 -4.07
C THR A 48 10.38 6.69 -3.42
N CYS A 49 9.38 6.48 -4.25
CA CYS A 49 8.08 5.94 -3.86
C CYS A 49 8.14 4.42 -3.85
N VAL A 50 7.74 3.79 -2.73
CA VAL A 50 7.75 2.34 -2.60
C VAL A 50 6.33 1.84 -2.42
N CYS A 51 5.91 0.99 -3.35
CA CYS A 51 4.60 0.37 -3.42
C CYS A 51 4.73 -1.14 -3.19
N PRO A 52 4.96 -1.60 -1.96
CA PRO A 52 5.00 -3.02 -1.68
C PRO A 52 3.56 -3.58 -1.56
N TYR A 53 3.44 -4.87 -1.83
CA TYR A 53 2.31 -5.67 -1.40
C TYR A 53 2.32 -5.84 0.13
N PHE A 54 1.62 -6.82 0.69
CA PHE A 54 1.65 -7.04 2.13
C PHE A 54 3.06 -7.37 2.62
N VAL A 55 3.53 -6.65 3.63
CA VAL A 55 4.82 -6.88 4.30
C VAL A 55 4.58 -7.40 5.71
N ALA A 56 5.32 -8.43 6.12
CA ALA A 56 5.22 -9.07 7.43
C ALA A 56 5.84 -8.23 8.57
N THR A 57 5.46 -6.96 8.70
CA THR A 57 5.93 -6.03 9.75
C THR A 57 5.02 -5.99 10.98
N GLY A 58 3.97 -6.82 11.03
CA GLY A 58 2.90 -6.74 12.02
C GLY A 58 1.82 -5.69 11.72
N MET A 59 2.06 -4.78 10.76
CA MET A 59 1.08 -3.78 10.32
C MET A 59 -0.19 -4.40 9.69
N PHE A 60 -0.05 -5.56 9.06
CA PHE A 60 -1.12 -6.28 8.34
C PHE A 60 -1.44 -7.65 8.99
N GLU A 61 -1.42 -7.72 10.33
CA GLU A 61 -1.64 -8.98 11.03
C GLU A 61 -3.02 -9.58 10.70
N GLY A 62 -3.05 -10.88 10.39
CA GLY A 62 -4.27 -11.62 10.04
C GLY A 62 -4.66 -11.54 8.55
N VAL A 63 -3.97 -10.74 7.74
CA VAL A 63 -4.17 -10.73 6.28
C VAL A 63 -3.76 -12.08 5.67
N ARG A 64 -4.57 -12.58 4.75
CA ARG A 64 -4.31 -13.81 3.99
C ARG A 64 -4.30 -13.48 2.52
N SER A 65 -3.28 -13.90 1.79
CA SER A 65 -3.25 -13.78 0.33
C SER A 65 -3.04 -15.14 -0.31
N ASN A 66 -3.92 -15.48 -1.25
CA ASN A 66 -3.84 -16.70 -2.05
C ASN A 66 -3.20 -16.45 -3.43
N VAL A 67 -2.91 -15.18 -3.77
CA VAL A 67 -2.43 -14.76 -5.09
C VAL A 67 -0.94 -14.46 -5.08
N LEU A 68 -0.48 -13.71 -4.07
CA LEU A 68 0.93 -13.32 -3.92
C LEU A 68 1.40 -13.58 -2.48
N PRO A 69 2.64 -14.07 -2.30
CA PRO A 69 3.19 -14.27 -0.96
C PRO A 69 3.39 -12.93 -0.24
N ILE A 70 3.19 -12.94 1.07
CA ILE A 70 3.52 -11.80 1.94
C ILE A 70 5.04 -11.61 1.93
N LEU A 71 5.48 -10.38 1.72
CA LEU A 71 6.89 -10.01 1.60
C LEU A 71 7.57 -9.96 2.97
N GLN A 72 8.82 -10.42 3.01
CA GLN A 72 9.66 -10.30 4.20
C GLN A 72 10.27 -8.89 4.31
N PRO A 73 10.34 -8.29 5.52
CA PRO A 73 10.92 -6.96 5.70
C PRO A 73 12.34 -6.84 5.15
N ASP A 74 13.19 -7.85 5.39
CA ASP A 74 14.58 -7.85 4.90
C ASP A 74 14.69 -7.77 3.38
N TYR A 75 13.77 -8.42 2.65
CA TYR A 75 13.70 -8.32 1.20
C TYR A 75 13.29 -6.91 0.78
N VAL A 76 12.21 -6.39 1.36
CA VAL A 76 11.70 -5.05 1.03
C VAL A 76 12.77 -3.99 1.29
N THR A 77 13.45 -4.03 2.44
CA THR A 77 14.51 -3.08 2.76
C THR A 77 15.67 -3.12 1.76
N LYS A 78 16.09 -4.31 1.31
CA LYS A 78 17.14 -4.44 0.30
C LYS A 78 16.73 -3.82 -1.03
N GLU A 79 15.53 -4.10 -1.52
CA GLU A 79 15.02 -3.55 -2.77
C GLU A 79 14.83 -2.03 -2.69
N VAL A 80 14.39 -1.52 -1.54
CA VAL A 80 14.27 -0.08 -1.28
C VAL A 80 15.64 0.60 -1.36
N ILE A 81 16.65 0.05 -0.66
CA ILE A 81 18.01 0.61 -0.70
C ILE A 81 18.56 0.57 -2.13
N ALA A 82 18.36 -0.53 -2.86
CA ALA A 82 18.78 -0.64 -4.25
C ALA A 82 18.11 0.44 -5.12
N ALA A 83 16.79 0.63 -5.00
CA ALA A 83 16.05 1.65 -5.73
C ALA A 83 16.56 3.07 -5.46
N ILE A 84 16.83 3.38 -4.18
CA ILE A 84 17.40 4.65 -3.76
C ILE A 84 18.77 4.88 -4.41
N LEU A 85 19.66 3.88 -4.38
CA LEU A 85 20.99 3.97 -4.97
C LEU A 85 20.96 4.11 -6.50
N THR A 86 19.90 3.64 -7.13
CA THR A 86 19.68 3.72 -8.59
C THR A 86 18.82 4.91 -9.01
N ASP A 87 18.53 5.86 -8.11
CA ASP A 87 17.68 7.02 -8.37
C ASP A 87 16.30 6.65 -8.98
N GLN A 88 15.71 5.52 -8.56
CA GLN A 88 14.38 5.12 -9.02
C GLN A 88 13.30 5.94 -8.32
N GLU A 89 12.43 6.59 -9.09
CA GLU A 89 11.33 7.42 -8.57
C GLU A 89 10.20 6.57 -7.98
N MET A 90 9.94 5.37 -8.52
CA MET A 90 8.89 4.47 -8.05
C MET A 90 9.29 3.01 -8.21
N ILE A 91 9.07 2.21 -7.16
CA ILE A 91 9.20 0.74 -7.21
C ILE A 91 7.95 0.03 -6.70
N VAL A 92 7.59 -1.06 -7.36
CA VAL A 92 6.48 -1.94 -6.97
C VAL A 92 7.04 -3.30 -6.57
N LEU A 93 6.67 -3.79 -5.39
CA LEU A 93 7.18 -5.04 -4.85
C LEU A 93 6.03 -6.01 -4.54
N PRO A 94 6.14 -7.31 -4.90
CA PRO A 94 7.16 -7.87 -5.78
C PRO A 94 7.01 -7.34 -7.21
N GLN A 95 8.07 -7.39 -8.03
CA GLN A 95 8.05 -6.83 -9.40
C GLN A 95 6.95 -7.40 -10.30
N ILE A 96 6.47 -8.63 -10.03
CA ILE A 96 5.28 -9.21 -10.69
C ILE A 96 4.01 -8.37 -10.48
N GLY A 97 3.96 -7.54 -9.43
CA GLY A 97 2.92 -6.54 -9.23
C GLY A 97 2.83 -5.52 -10.37
N ASN A 98 3.93 -5.21 -11.06
CA ASN A 98 3.90 -4.36 -12.26
C ASN A 98 3.09 -4.99 -13.40
N LEU A 99 3.15 -6.32 -13.55
CA LEU A 99 2.32 -7.04 -14.52
C LEU A 99 0.83 -6.92 -14.15
N LEU A 100 0.48 -6.97 -12.87
CA LEU A 100 -0.90 -6.80 -12.42
C LEU A 100 -1.41 -5.38 -12.68
N ILE A 101 -0.59 -4.36 -12.43
CA ILE A 101 -0.91 -2.96 -12.74
C ILE A 101 -1.13 -2.80 -14.26
N PHE A 102 -0.23 -3.36 -15.07
CA PHE A 102 -0.35 -3.35 -16.53
C PHE A 102 -1.63 -4.06 -17.01
N LEU A 103 -1.93 -5.24 -16.47
CA LEU A 103 -3.13 -6.00 -16.82
C LEU A 103 -4.41 -5.26 -16.45
N LYS A 104 -4.41 -4.55 -15.31
CA LYS A 104 -5.50 -3.67 -14.90
C LYS A 104 -5.70 -2.48 -15.85
N ALA A 105 -4.63 -1.98 -16.46
CA ALA A 105 -4.73 -0.91 -17.45
C ALA A 105 -5.29 -1.40 -18.79
N LEU A 106 -5.06 -2.67 -19.15
CA LEU A 106 -5.50 -3.25 -20.43
C LEU A 106 -6.93 -3.82 -20.39
N LEU A 107 -7.34 -4.40 -19.26
CA LEU A 107 -8.62 -5.11 -19.17
C LEU A 107 -9.80 -4.19 -18.77
N PRO A 108 -11.02 -4.45 -19.27
CA PRO A 108 -12.21 -3.74 -18.83
C PRO A 108 -12.53 -4.08 -17.35
N VAL A 109 -12.99 -3.08 -16.59
CA VAL A 109 -13.27 -3.16 -15.14
C VAL A 109 -14.11 -4.38 -14.74
N LYS A 110 -15.10 -4.76 -15.56
CA LYS A 110 -15.95 -5.93 -15.29
C LYS A 110 -15.17 -7.25 -15.28
N ALA A 111 -14.22 -7.41 -16.20
CA ALA A 111 -13.39 -8.61 -16.28
C ALA A 111 -12.46 -8.69 -15.07
N ILE A 112 -11.82 -7.58 -14.71
CA ILE A 112 -10.95 -7.48 -13.53
C ILE A 112 -11.74 -7.84 -12.27
N ASN A 113 -12.93 -7.27 -12.07
CA ASN A 113 -13.76 -7.56 -10.90
C ASN A 113 -14.13 -9.05 -10.81
N THR A 114 -14.42 -9.71 -11.93
CA THR A 114 -14.72 -11.16 -11.94
C THR A 114 -13.48 -11.97 -11.56
N VAL A 115 -12.30 -11.62 -12.09
CA VAL A 115 -11.04 -12.27 -11.75
C VAL A 115 -10.66 -12.05 -10.28
N GLU A 116 -10.79 -10.82 -9.77
CA GLU A 116 -10.49 -10.49 -8.37
C GLU A 116 -11.42 -11.22 -7.39
N LYS A 117 -12.71 -11.35 -7.73
CA LYS A 117 -13.66 -12.17 -6.97
C LYS A 117 -13.28 -13.65 -6.99
N PHE A 118 -12.92 -14.18 -8.16
CA PHE A 118 -12.51 -15.59 -8.29
C PHE A 118 -11.24 -15.89 -7.48
N LEU A 119 -10.27 -14.98 -7.49
CA LEU A 119 -9.01 -15.10 -6.75
C LEU A 119 -9.13 -14.77 -5.26
N GLY A 120 -10.30 -14.34 -4.78
CA GLY A 120 -10.54 -13.99 -3.38
C GLY A 120 -9.76 -12.74 -2.93
N VAL A 121 -9.42 -11.83 -3.84
CA VAL A 121 -8.60 -10.63 -3.52
C VAL A 121 -9.31 -9.73 -2.50
N HIS A 122 -10.64 -9.59 -2.61
CA HIS A 122 -11.43 -8.76 -1.69
C HIS A 122 -11.49 -9.34 -0.26
N GLU A 123 -11.31 -10.64 -0.11
CA GLU A 123 -11.40 -11.37 1.16
C GLU A 123 -10.09 -11.31 1.97
N THR A 124 -9.00 -10.87 1.32
CA THR A 124 -7.63 -10.92 1.88
C THR A 124 -7.50 -10.18 3.21
N MET A 125 -8.31 -9.15 3.42
CA MET A 125 -8.31 -8.31 4.62
C MET A 125 -9.43 -8.61 5.62
N TYR A 126 -10.27 -9.63 5.39
CA TYR A 126 -11.41 -9.89 6.29
C TYR A 126 -11.00 -10.30 7.71
N ALA A 127 -9.84 -10.94 7.85
CA ALA A 127 -9.27 -11.30 9.16
C ALA A 127 -8.22 -10.29 9.64
N PHE A 128 -8.12 -9.11 9.01
CA PHE A 128 -7.18 -8.07 9.39
C PHE A 128 -7.46 -7.57 10.82
N LYS A 129 -6.46 -7.64 11.68
CA LYS A 129 -6.51 -7.11 13.04
C LYS A 129 -5.89 -5.72 13.03
N GLY A 130 -6.74 -4.70 12.92
CA GLY A 130 -6.32 -3.31 13.09
C GLY A 130 -5.85 -3.03 14.52
N ARG A 131 -5.12 -1.94 14.73
CA ARG A 131 -4.81 -1.45 16.07
C ARG A 131 -6.10 -0.99 16.74
N HIS A 132 -6.48 -1.58 17.86
CA HIS A 132 -7.52 -1.04 18.72
C HIS A 132 -7.03 0.31 19.26
N GLU A 133 -7.79 1.39 19.07
CA GLU A 133 -7.61 2.59 19.87
C GLU A 133 -7.79 2.19 21.33
N SER A 134 -6.68 2.19 22.09
CA SER A 134 -6.76 2.25 23.54
C SER A 134 -7.51 3.53 23.88
N ALA A 135 -8.79 3.38 24.19
CA ALA A 135 -9.69 4.42 24.65
C ALA A 135 -8.95 5.31 25.66
N GLN A 136 -8.98 6.62 25.40
CA GLN A 136 -8.63 7.64 26.37
C GLN A 136 -9.35 7.33 27.69
N LYS A 137 -8.61 6.79 28.67
CA LYS A 137 -9.01 6.91 30.06
C LYS A 137 -8.66 8.33 30.49
N THR A 138 -9.53 9.26 30.12
CA THR A 138 -9.63 10.56 30.79
C THR A 138 -9.99 10.26 32.25
N LYS A 139 -9.12 10.69 33.16
CA LYS A 139 -9.39 10.75 34.59
C LYS A 139 -9.80 12.19 34.92
#